data_AF-A0A2S1WB95-F1
#
_entry.id   AF-A0A2S1WB95-F1
#
_cell.length_a   1.000
_cell.length_b   1.000
_cell.length_c   1.000
_cell.angle_alpha   90.00
_cell.angle_beta   90.00
_cell.angle_gamma   90.00
#
_symmetry.space_group_name_H-M   'P 1'
#
loop_
_entity.id
_entity.type
_entity.pdbx_description
1 polymer ?
#
loop_
_entity_poly.entity_id
_entity_poly.type
_entity_poly.pdbx_seq_one_letter_code
_entity_poly.pdbx_strand_id
1 'polypeptide(L)'
;MSKVMNEFDLDIEWSTPTGVEEHQRYLKTVLKRKLRLNNKVSILRQYSKTDLDKQKQTNAIIPNIIHSLVANHLMKVIINFAQMIEKSLITVHDCFGTHPNNSNILREIVKCEFAELYSDGEFINNFHEKNLRRLMEAGYPVTFDQEYKIFFVQNGKKRIIIPNPPSIGGFDINLVKDSVYMIN
;
A
#
# COMPACT_ATOMS: atom_id res chain seq x y z
N MET A 1 -10.57 -7.61 1.78
CA MET A 1 -10.88 -6.70 0.67
C MET A 1 -10.56 -7.27 -0.72
N SER A 2 -9.31 -7.59 -1.08
CA SER A 2 -8.96 -7.99 -2.47
C SER A 2 -9.83 -9.10 -3.09
N LYS A 3 -10.14 -10.16 -2.33
CA LYS A 3 -11.04 -11.23 -2.78
C LYS A 3 -12.45 -10.71 -3.14
N VAL A 4 -12.98 -9.74 -2.38
CA VAL A 4 -14.27 -9.11 -2.66
C VAL A 4 -14.20 -8.34 -3.98
N MET A 5 -13.22 -7.45 -4.14
CA MET A 5 -13.06 -6.65 -5.37
C MET A 5 -12.92 -7.54 -6.63
N ASN A 6 -12.19 -8.64 -6.50
CA ASN A 6 -12.03 -9.64 -7.57
C ASN A 6 -13.34 -10.33 -7.98
N GLU A 7 -14.35 -10.44 -7.10
CA GLU A 7 -15.67 -11.02 -7.47
C GLU A 7 -16.44 -10.11 -8.43
N PHE A 8 -16.10 -8.82 -8.46
CA PHE A 8 -16.72 -7.80 -9.32
C PHE A 8 -15.81 -7.35 -10.47
N ASP A 9 -14.65 -8.02 -10.64
CA ASP A 9 -13.62 -7.65 -11.62
C ASP A 9 -13.17 -6.18 -11.51
N LEU A 10 -13.12 -5.67 -10.28
CA LEU A 10 -12.64 -4.33 -9.95
C LEU A 10 -11.20 -4.36 -9.45
N ASP A 11 -10.47 -3.31 -9.78
CA ASP A 11 -9.17 -2.99 -9.21
C ASP A 11 -9.29 -2.46 -7.78
N ILE A 12 -8.14 -2.36 -7.10
CA ILE A 12 -8.03 -1.90 -5.72
C ILE A 12 -7.29 -0.58 -5.73
N GLU A 13 -7.76 0.36 -4.93
CA GLU A 13 -7.20 1.70 -4.83
C GLU A 13 -6.95 2.06 -3.36
N TRP A 14 -5.91 2.84 -3.11
CA TRP A 14 -5.65 3.40 -1.78
C TRP A 14 -4.93 4.73 -1.87
N SER A 15 -5.20 5.59 -0.90
CA SER A 15 -4.48 6.84 -0.70
C SER A 15 -3.40 6.61 0.33
N THR A 16 -2.19 7.03 0.03
CA THR A 16 -1.10 7.05 1.01
C THR A 16 -1.23 8.26 1.94
N PRO A 17 -0.63 8.26 3.15
CA PRO A 17 -0.76 9.38 4.08
C PRO A 17 -0.24 10.72 3.53
N THR A 18 0.71 10.73 2.59
CA THR A 18 1.16 11.96 1.91
C THR A 18 0.28 12.35 0.72
N GLY A 19 -0.85 11.69 0.51
CA GLY A 19 -1.84 12.04 -0.53
C GLY A 19 -1.57 11.45 -1.92
N VAL A 20 -0.60 10.53 -2.08
CA VAL A 20 -0.40 9.84 -3.36
C VAL A 20 -1.47 8.76 -3.53
N GLU A 21 -2.07 8.74 -4.72
CA GLU A 21 -3.09 7.78 -5.10
C GLU A 21 -2.51 6.58 -5.83
N GLU A 22 -2.74 5.40 -5.26
CA GLU A 22 -2.20 4.14 -5.76
C GLU A 22 -3.32 3.25 -6.30
N HIS A 23 -3.08 2.64 -7.46
CA HIS A 23 -4.04 1.78 -8.15
C HIS A 23 -3.38 0.45 -8.52
N GLN A 24 -3.94 -0.66 -8.01
CA GLN A 24 -3.44 -1.99 -8.33
C GLN A 24 -4.33 -2.67 -9.38
N ARG A 25 -3.83 -2.70 -10.63
CA ARG A 25 -4.52 -3.30 -11.78
C ARG A 25 -3.65 -4.31 -12.52
N TYR A 26 -3.51 -5.51 -11.95
CA TYR A 26 -2.83 -6.62 -12.64
C TYR A 26 -3.75 -7.27 -13.68
N LEU A 27 -3.33 -7.24 -14.94
CA LEU A 27 -4.06 -7.83 -16.06
C LEU A 27 -3.57 -9.25 -16.38
N LYS A 28 -4.47 -10.13 -16.81
CA LYS A 28 -4.11 -11.48 -17.26
C LYS A 28 -3.16 -11.41 -18.45
N THR A 29 -2.18 -12.29 -18.50
CA THR A 29 -1.35 -12.47 -19.70
C THR A 29 -2.10 -13.35 -20.70
N VAL A 30 -2.42 -12.82 -21.88
CA VAL A 30 -3.12 -13.55 -22.95
C VAL A 30 -2.14 -14.27 -23.88
N LEU A 31 -0.92 -13.75 -24.03
CA LEU A 31 0.12 -14.37 -24.83
C LEU A 31 1.47 -14.22 -24.14
N LYS A 32 2.18 -15.33 -24.00
CA LYS A 32 3.56 -15.38 -23.49
C LYS A 32 4.40 -16.19 -24.45
N ARG A 33 5.31 -15.54 -25.19
CA ARG A 33 6.24 -16.21 -26.10
C ARG A 33 7.66 -16.02 -25.63
N LYS A 34 8.39 -17.13 -25.52
CA LYS A 34 9.84 -17.13 -25.24
C LYS A 34 10.57 -17.23 -26.57
N LEU A 35 11.31 -16.19 -26.92
CA LEU A 35 12.16 -16.15 -28.11
C LEU A 35 13.61 -16.37 -27.66
N ARG A 36 14.32 -17.29 -28.33
CA ARG A 36 15.74 -17.52 -28.08
C ARG A 36 16.51 -17.24 -29.36
N LEU A 37 17.49 -16.34 -29.30
CA LEU A 37 18.38 -16.02 -30.41
C LEU A 37 19.78 -15.76 -29.86
N ASN A 38 20.80 -16.45 -30.38
CA ASN A 38 22.22 -16.29 -29.99
C ASN A 38 22.44 -16.18 -28.47
N ASN A 39 21.97 -17.19 -27.72
CA ASN A 39 22.02 -17.26 -26.26
C ASN A 39 21.27 -16.15 -25.48
N LYS A 40 20.60 -15.22 -26.15
CA LYS A 40 19.66 -14.29 -25.52
C LYS A 40 18.27 -14.87 -25.49
N VAL A 41 17.59 -14.70 -24.37
CA VAL A 41 16.19 -15.08 -24.17
C VAL A 41 15.37 -13.82 -23.99
N SER A 42 14.41 -13.61 -24.88
CA SER A 42 13.43 -12.53 -24.77
C SER A 42 12.06 -13.13 -24.47
N ILE A 43 11.32 -12.49 -23.57
CA ILE A 43 9.94 -12.90 -23.24
C ILE A 43 8.99 -11.82 -23.74
N LEU A 44 8.25 -12.12 -24.80
CA LEU A 44 7.15 -11.29 -25.26
C LEU A 44 5.92 -11.61 -24.42
N ARG A 45 5.31 -10.59 -23.82
CA ARG A 45 4.04 -10.71 -23.10
C ARG A 45 3.01 -9.77 -23.69
N GLN A 46 1.82 -10.28 -23.94
CA GLN A 46 0.63 -9.49 -24.22
C GLN A 46 -0.35 -9.70 -23.06
N TYR A 47 -0.94 -8.60 -22.58
CA TYR A 47 -1.92 -8.63 -21.51
C TYR A 47 -3.34 -8.46 -22.06
N SER A 48 -4.33 -8.96 -21.33
CA SER A 48 -5.74 -8.65 -21.57
C SER A 48 -5.95 -7.15 -21.38
N LYS A 49 -6.92 -6.58 -22.11
CA LYS A 49 -7.31 -5.16 -21.93
C LYS A 49 -8.23 -4.97 -20.73
N THR A 50 -8.95 -6.02 -20.34
CA THR A 50 -10.06 -5.96 -19.38
C THR A 50 -9.88 -6.94 -18.23
N ASP A 51 -9.39 -8.15 -18.51
CA ASP A 51 -9.43 -9.23 -17.51
C ASP A 51 -8.33 -9.09 -16.47
N LEU A 52 -8.74 -9.03 -15.21
CA LEU A 52 -7.82 -8.97 -14.08
C LEU A 52 -7.23 -10.35 -13.76
N ASP A 53 -5.95 -10.37 -13.43
CA ASP A 53 -5.26 -11.51 -12.83
C ASP A 53 -5.57 -11.55 -11.33
N LYS A 54 -6.73 -12.14 -10.99
CA LYS A 54 -7.26 -12.19 -9.60
C LYS A 54 -6.26 -12.77 -8.59
N GLN A 55 -5.44 -13.73 -9.02
CA GLN A 55 -4.42 -14.33 -8.17
C GLN A 55 -3.29 -13.33 -7.88
N LYS A 56 -2.76 -12.66 -8.91
CA LYS A 56 -1.75 -11.61 -8.70
C LYS A 56 -2.28 -10.44 -7.89
N GLN A 57 -3.52 -10.02 -8.15
CA GLN A 57 -4.19 -8.98 -7.36
C GLN A 57 -4.20 -9.34 -5.87
N THR A 58 -4.59 -10.57 -5.54
CA THR A 58 -4.65 -11.03 -4.15
C THR A 58 -3.27 -11.14 -3.51
N ASN A 59 -2.27 -11.62 -4.25
CA ASN A 59 -0.94 -11.87 -3.69
C ASN A 59 -0.11 -10.59 -3.53
N ALA A 60 -0.32 -9.60 -4.39
CA ALA A 60 0.51 -8.39 -4.44
C ALA A 60 -0.02 -7.24 -3.56
N ILE A 61 -1.27 -7.29 -3.09
CA ILE A 61 -1.89 -6.14 -2.40
C ILE A 61 -1.16 -5.76 -1.12
N ILE A 62 -0.78 -6.72 -0.28
CA ILE A 62 -0.07 -6.43 0.97
C ILE A 62 1.34 -5.90 0.68
N PRO A 63 2.17 -6.57 -0.15
CA PRO A 63 3.47 -6.00 -0.55
C PRO A 63 3.38 -4.59 -1.10
N ASN A 64 2.44 -4.31 -2.01
CA ASN A 64 2.33 -2.99 -2.65
C ASN A 64 1.92 -1.90 -1.66
N ILE A 65 0.98 -2.20 -0.75
CA ILE A 65 0.61 -1.27 0.32
C ILE A 65 1.84 -0.95 1.19
N ILE A 66 2.56 -1.98 1.67
CA ILE A 66 3.74 -1.76 2.52
C ILE A 66 4.82 -0.97 1.78
N HIS A 67 5.10 -1.30 0.51
CA HIS A 67 6.06 -0.55 -0.30
C HIS A 67 5.65 0.92 -0.50
N SER A 68 4.36 1.20 -0.70
CA SER A 68 3.87 2.58 -0.80
C SER A 68 4.06 3.37 0.50
N LEU A 69 3.85 2.73 1.66
CA LEU A 69 4.05 3.34 2.97
C LEU A 69 5.54 3.57 3.30
N VAL A 70 6.42 2.63 2.93
CA VAL A 70 7.88 2.80 3.03
C VAL A 70 8.34 3.95 2.15
N ALA A 71 7.83 4.07 0.92
CA ALA A 71 8.15 5.18 0.03
C ALA A 71 7.67 6.54 0.59
N ASN A 72 6.51 6.57 1.25
CA ASN A 72 6.00 7.75 1.94
C ASN A 72 6.93 8.18 3.08
N HIS A 73 7.31 7.24 3.94
CA HIS A 73 8.25 7.49 5.05
C HIS A 73 9.59 8.01 4.53
N LEU A 74 10.16 7.33 3.53
CA LEU A 74 11.38 7.75 2.84
C LEU A 74 11.27 9.18 2.31
N MET A 75 10.17 9.52 1.64
CA MET A 75 9.95 10.86 1.09
C MET A 75 9.93 11.92 2.19
N LYS A 76 9.21 11.69 3.29
CA LYS A 76 9.17 12.62 4.42
C LYS A 76 10.55 12.82 5.04
N VAL A 77 11.32 11.73 5.24
CA VAL A 77 12.69 11.79 5.76
C VAL A 77 13.59 12.61 4.84
N ILE A 78 13.53 12.38 3.52
CA ILE A 78 14.34 13.13 2.54
C ILE A 78 14.00 14.62 2.61
N ILE A 79 12.72 14.97 2.61
CA ILE A 79 12.26 16.37 2.64
C ILE A 79 12.72 17.05 3.93
N ASN A 80 12.48 16.44 5.09
CA ASN A 80 12.82 17.04 6.37
C ASN A 80 14.35 17.16 6.55
N PHE A 81 15.11 16.12 6.23
CA PHE A 81 16.57 16.15 6.30
C PHE A 81 17.18 17.24 5.39
N ALA A 82 16.67 17.36 4.16
CA ALA A 82 17.12 18.37 3.20
C ALA A 82 16.79 19.81 3.63
N GLN A 83 15.71 20.02 4.40
CA GLN A 83 15.34 21.32 4.95
C GLN A 83 16.21 21.71 6.15
N MET A 84 16.62 20.75 6.98
CA MET A 84 17.33 21.04 8.22
C MET A 84 18.84 21.25 8.04
N ILE A 85 19.54 20.40 7.26
CA ILE A 85 21.01 20.31 7.37
C ILE A 85 21.71 20.23 6.01
N GLU A 86 21.35 19.28 5.14
CA GLU A 86 22.21 18.95 4.00
C GLU A 86 21.46 18.29 2.83
N LYS A 87 22.03 18.44 1.63
CA LYS A 87 21.62 17.71 0.42
C LYS A 87 22.32 16.34 0.26
N SER A 88 23.25 16.00 1.15
CA SER A 88 24.06 14.76 1.08
C SER A 88 23.39 13.61 1.85
N LEU A 89 22.28 13.12 1.29
CA LEU A 89 21.54 11.97 1.76
C LEU A 89 21.52 10.90 0.66
N ILE A 90 21.92 9.67 1.00
CA ILE A 90 21.75 8.50 0.16
C ILE A 90 20.77 7.55 0.81
N THR A 91 19.91 6.94 0.00
CA THR A 91 18.95 5.95 0.48
C THR A 91 18.89 4.76 -0.47
N VAL A 92 18.73 3.57 0.10
CA VAL A 92 18.44 2.33 -0.63
C VAL A 92 17.22 1.72 0.06
N HIS A 93 16.03 2.10 -0.41
CA HIS A 93 14.76 1.77 0.24
C HIS A 93 14.73 2.18 1.71
N ASP A 94 14.83 1.23 2.63
CA ASP A 94 14.82 1.38 4.09
C ASP A 94 16.21 1.62 4.70
N CYS A 95 17.27 1.60 3.89
CA CYS A 95 18.61 1.99 4.31
C CYS A 95 18.83 3.49 4.11
N PHE A 96 19.29 4.20 5.14
CA PHE A 96 19.57 5.63 5.10
C PHE A 96 21.05 5.89 5.39
N GLY A 97 21.67 6.81 4.64
CA GLY A 97 23.08 7.15 4.79
C GLY A 97 23.37 8.63 4.59
N THR A 98 24.26 9.19 5.41
CA THR A 98 24.72 10.58 5.34
C THR A 98 26.15 10.69 5.90
N HIS A 99 26.72 11.90 5.95
CA HIS A 99 28.01 12.14 6.58
C HIS A 99 27.98 11.80 8.08
N PRO A 100 29.07 11.28 8.68
CA PRO A 100 29.10 10.83 10.07
C PRO A 100 28.61 11.88 11.08
N ASN A 101 28.94 13.15 10.87
CA ASN A 101 28.53 14.26 11.74
C ASN A 101 26.99 14.46 11.80
N ASN A 102 26.26 14.02 10.78
CA ASN A 102 24.82 14.18 10.65
C ASN A 102 24.03 12.89 10.95
N SER A 103 24.73 11.78 11.19
CA SER A 103 24.12 10.44 11.40
C SER A 103 23.10 10.43 12.54
N ASN A 104 23.41 11.04 13.68
CA ASN A 104 22.49 11.14 14.82
C ASN A 104 21.22 11.91 14.45
N ILE A 105 21.35 13.00 13.69
CA ILE A 105 20.21 13.83 13.33
C ILE A 105 19.33 13.12 12.31
N LEU A 106 19.93 12.45 11.32
CA LEU A 106 19.20 11.61 10.37
C LEU A 106 18.40 10.52 11.10
N ARG A 107 19.01 9.86 12.10
CA ARG A 107 18.35 8.84 12.92
C ARG A 107 17.15 9.38 13.69
N GLU A 108 17.26 10.57 14.28
CA GLU A 108 16.11 11.21 14.93
C GLU A 108 14.99 11.56 13.94
N ILE A 109 15.34 12.10 12.77
CA ILE A 109 14.35 12.41 11.73
C ILE A 109 13.63 11.14 11.28
N VAL A 110 14.36 10.05 10.99
CA VAL A 110 13.75 8.77 10.59
C VAL A 110 12.72 8.29 11.62
N LYS A 111 13.04 8.36 12.93
CA LYS A 111 12.11 7.96 14.01
C LYS A 111 10.91 8.89 14.12
N CYS A 112 11.15 10.20 14.08
CA CYS A 112 10.08 11.19 14.17
C CYS A 112 9.10 11.08 13.02
N GLU A 113 9.61 10.97 11.79
CA GLU A 113 8.78 10.83 10.59
C GLU A 113 8.00 9.52 10.59
N PHE A 114 8.59 8.44 11.10
CA PHE A 114 7.87 7.16 11.25
C PHE A 114 6.70 7.33 12.21
N ALA A 115 6.96 7.88 13.40
CA ALA A 115 5.93 8.05 14.41
C ALA A 115 4.81 8.98 13.94
N GLU A 116 5.16 10.06 13.24
CA GLU A 116 4.19 10.99 12.67
C GLU A 116 3.33 10.32 11.58
N LEU A 117 3.95 9.60 10.64
CA LEU A 117 3.26 8.98 9.51
C LEU A 117 2.19 7.96 9.95
N TYR A 118 2.42 7.27 11.07
CA TYR A 118 1.52 6.24 11.58
C TYR A 118 0.70 6.68 12.80
N SER A 119 0.71 7.97 13.14
CA SER A 119 0.11 8.47 14.39
C SER A 119 -1.42 8.46 14.41
N ASP A 120 -2.08 8.67 13.27
CA ASP A 120 -3.54 8.71 13.19
C ASP A 120 -4.17 7.30 13.21
N GLY A 121 -3.44 6.27 12.77
CA GLY A 121 -3.95 4.91 12.61
C GLY A 121 -5.06 4.76 11.57
N GLU A 122 -5.39 5.80 10.80
CA GLU A 122 -6.59 5.83 9.96
C GLU A 122 -6.38 5.18 8.59
N PHE A 123 -5.14 4.85 8.22
CA PHE A 123 -4.82 4.27 6.91
C PHE A 123 -5.71 3.08 6.54
N ILE A 124 -5.93 2.13 7.45
CA ILE A 124 -6.71 0.92 7.17
C ILE A 124 -8.20 1.22 7.03
N ASN A 125 -8.72 2.17 7.80
CA ASN A 125 -10.11 2.64 7.67
C ASN A 125 -10.30 3.37 6.34
N ASN A 126 -9.40 4.29 5.99
CA ASN A 126 -9.40 5.00 4.72
C ASN A 126 -9.31 4.05 3.53
N PHE A 127 -8.43 3.05 3.61
CA PHE A 127 -8.33 1.98 2.62
C PHE A 127 -9.67 1.24 2.45
N HIS A 128 -10.32 0.89 3.58
CA HIS A 128 -11.60 0.19 3.56
C HIS A 128 -12.69 1.05 2.91
N GLU A 129 -12.90 2.27 3.39
CA GLU A 129 -13.93 3.19 2.90
C GLU A 129 -13.74 3.54 1.43
N LYS A 130 -12.50 3.71 0.99
CA LYS A 130 -12.22 3.97 -0.43
C LYS A 130 -12.66 2.82 -1.32
N ASN A 131 -12.40 1.57 -0.92
CA ASN A 131 -12.79 0.41 -1.71
C ASN A 131 -14.31 0.11 -1.60
N LEU A 132 -14.97 0.47 -0.50
CA LEU A 132 -16.43 0.49 -0.43
C LEU A 132 -17.02 1.48 -1.44
N ARG A 133 -16.49 2.70 -1.49
CA ARG A 133 -16.92 3.73 -2.44
C ARG A 133 -16.72 3.27 -3.88
N ARG A 134 -15.57 2.66 -4.18
CA ARG A 134 -15.26 2.12 -5.51
C ARG A 134 -16.28 1.07 -5.96
N LEU A 135 -16.74 0.20 -5.05
CA LEU A 135 -17.83 -0.74 -5.34
C LEU A 135 -19.13 -0.01 -5.70
N MET A 136 -19.52 0.98 -4.90
CA MET A 136 -20.74 1.77 -5.14
C MET A 136 -20.68 2.52 -6.47
N GLU A 137 -19.56 3.16 -6.78
CA GLU A 137 -19.33 3.88 -8.04
C GLU A 137 -19.37 2.96 -9.26
N ALA A 138 -18.96 1.70 -9.10
CA ALA A 138 -19.08 0.67 -10.13
C ALA A 138 -20.51 0.10 -10.28
N GLY A 139 -21.49 0.61 -9.53
CA GLY A 139 -22.88 0.19 -9.58
C GLY A 139 -23.22 -0.98 -8.66
N TYR A 140 -22.35 -1.31 -7.70
CA TYR A 140 -22.58 -2.38 -6.72
C TYR A 140 -22.90 -1.77 -5.35
N PRO A 141 -24.18 -1.62 -4.98
CA PRO A 141 -24.56 -0.98 -3.72
C PRO A 141 -24.09 -1.83 -2.53
N VAL A 142 -23.31 -1.19 -1.65
CA VAL A 142 -22.88 -1.78 -0.38
C VAL A 142 -23.94 -1.47 0.67
N THR A 143 -24.36 -2.49 1.42
CA THR A 143 -25.33 -2.38 2.52
C THR A 143 -24.65 -2.69 3.84
N PHE A 144 -24.99 -1.94 4.88
CA PHE A 144 -24.55 -2.22 6.25
C PHE A 144 -25.67 -2.92 7.02
N ASP A 145 -25.34 -4.09 7.57
CA ASP A 145 -26.22 -4.87 8.43
C ASP A 145 -26.03 -4.41 9.89
N GLN A 146 -27.06 -3.81 10.48
CA GLN A 146 -26.98 -3.26 11.84
C GLN A 146 -26.92 -4.33 12.93
N GLU A 147 -27.53 -5.50 12.70
CA GLU A 147 -27.59 -6.59 13.68
C GLU A 147 -26.20 -7.23 13.84
N TYR A 148 -25.57 -7.54 12.71
CA TYR A 148 -24.26 -8.21 12.68
C TYR A 148 -23.08 -7.25 12.59
N LYS A 149 -23.34 -5.94 12.40
CA LYS A 149 -22.34 -4.88 12.20
C LYS A 149 -21.36 -5.20 11.07
N ILE A 150 -21.87 -5.67 9.93
CA ILE A 150 -21.05 -6.04 8.76
C ILE A 150 -21.50 -5.30 7.51
N PHE A 151 -20.55 -5.04 6.62
CA PHE A 151 -20.84 -4.61 5.27
C PHE A 151 -21.03 -5.83 4.36
N PHE A 152 -21.96 -5.74 3.41
CA PHE A 152 -22.12 -6.75 2.38
C PHE A 152 -22.55 -6.11 1.05
N VAL A 153 -22.30 -6.83 -0.03
CA VAL A 153 -22.67 -6.44 -1.39
C VAL A 153 -23.25 -7.65 -2.12
N GLN A 154 -24.25 -7.42 -2.97
CA GLN A 154 -24.89 -8.46 -3.76
C GLN A 154 -24.19 -8.63 -5.11
N ASN A 155 -23.93 -9.88 -5.49
CA ASN A 155 -23.50 -10.24 -6.85
C ASN A 155 -24.50 -11.28 -7.40
N GLY A 156 -25.49 -10.81 -8.16
CA GLY A 156 -26.64 -11.63 -8.54
C GLY A 156 -27.41 -12.13 -7.32
N LYS A 157 -27.45 -13.45 -7.11
CA LYS A 157 -28.09 -14.08 -5.93
C LYS A 157 -27.14 -14.27 -4.74
N LYS A 158 -25.84 -14.00 -4.91
CA LYS A 158 -24.82 -14.26 -3.90
C LYS A 158 -24.62 -13.03 -3.02
N ARG A 159 -24.83 -13.19 -1.71
CA ARG A 159 -24.44 -12.21 -0.69
C ARG A 159 -22.94 -12.35 -0.40
N ILE A 160 -22.15 -11.32 -0.68
CA ILE A 160 -20.71 -11.28 -0.41
C ILE A 160 -20.48 -10.39 0.81
N ILE A 161 -19.94 -10.97 1.88
CA ILE A 161 -19.58 -10.25 3.10
C ILE A 161 -18.26 -9.51 2.89
N ILE A 162 -18.22 -8.24 3.27
CA ILE A 162 -17.02 -7.41 3.24
C ILE A 162 -16.44 -7.39 4.67
N PRO A 163 -15.17 -7.78 4.85
CA PRO A 163 -14.56 -7.82 6.18
C PRO A 163 -14.34 -6.41 6.70
N ASN A 164 -14.75 -6.16 7.93
CA ASN A 164 -14.47 -4.92 8.64
C ASN A 164 -12.95 -4.72 8.85
N PRO A 165 -12.50 -3.46 8.96
CA PRO A 165 -11.14 -3.15 9.43
C PRO A 165 -10.83 -3.83 10.77
N PRO A 166 -9.60 -4.33 10.98
CA PRO A 166 -9.15 -4.75 12.30
C PRO A 166 -9.08 -3.57 13.26
N SER A 167 -9.30 -3.82 14.55
CA SER A 167 -9.09 -2.82 15.60
C SER A 167 -7.59 -2.53 15.79
N ILE A 168 -7.25 -1.26 16.02
CA ILE A 168 -5.90 -0.85 16.37
C ILE A 168 -5.59 -1.28 17.81
N GLY A 169 -4.37 -1.76 18.06
CA GLY A 169 -3.89 -2.13 19.39
C GLY A 169 -3.53 -0.93 20.28
N GLY A 170 -3.17 -1.17 21.53
CA GLY A 170 -2.84 -0.12 22.51
C GLY A 170 -1.37 0.33 22.51
N PHE A 171 -0.60 0.08 21.46
CA PHE A 171 0.81 0.49 21.40
C PHE A 171 0.94 1.99 21.18
N ASP A 172 1.67 2.69 22.05
CA ASP A 172 1.97 4.11 21.85
C ASP A 172 3.10 4.27 20.82
N ILE A 173 2.73 4.78 19.65
CA ILE A 173 3.64 5.00 18.53
C ILE A 173 4.79 5.97 18.87
N ASN A 174 4.63 6.86 19.85
CA ASN A 174 5.68 7.80 20.22
C ASN A 174 6.88 7.12 20.87
N LEU A 175 6.72 5.92 21.45
CA LEU A 175 7.82 5.12 21.99
C LEU A 175 8.86 4.75 20.94
N VAL A 176 8.51 4.80 19.66
CA VAL A 176 9.44 4.61 18.55
C VAL A 176 10.55 5.66 18.54
N LYS A 177 10.25 6.89 18.98
CA LYS A 177 11.23 8.00 19.06
C LYS A 177 12.35 7.72 20.05
N ASP A 178 12.06 6.96 21.10
CA ASP A 178 13.04 6.58 22.13
C ASP A 178 13.81 5.30 21.76
N SER A 179 13.40 4.61 20.69
CA SER A 179 14.01 3.34 20.30
C SER A 179 15.42 3.53 19.76
N VAL A 180 16.38 2.89 20.43
CA VAL A 180 17.77 2.80 19.95
C VAL A 180 17.86 1.82 18.77
N TYR A 181 17.00 0.83 18.65
CA TYR A 181 17.16 -0.24 17.67
C TYR A 181 16.22 -0.14 16.46
N MET A 182 15.44 0.94 16.35
CA MET A 182 14.56 1.13 15.19
C MET A 182 15.37 1.31 13.89
N ILE A 183 16.46 2.07 13.97
CA ILE A 183 17.46 2.19 12.91
C ILE A 183 18.84 2.25 13.57
N ASN A 184 19.76 1.43 13.08
CA ASN A 184 21.11 1.26 13.63
C ASN A 184 22.15 2.05 12.84
#